data_AF-A0A1Y0BZ85-F1
#
_entry.id   AF-A0A1Y0BZ85-F1
#
_cell.length_a   1.000
_cell.length_b   1.000
_cell.length_c   1.000
_cell.angle_alpha   90.00
_cell.angle_beta   90.00
_cell.angle_gamma   90.00
#
_symmetry.space_group_name_H-M   'P 1'
#
loop_
_entity.id
_entity.type
_entity.pdbx_description
1 polymer ?
#
loop_
_entity_poly.entity_id
_entity_poly.type
_entity_poly.pdbx_seq_one_letter_code
_entity_poly.pdbx_strand_id
1 'polypeptide(L)'
;MTTVADALEVMTLIVACHHRTAPRMDDREATIATATIWAELFSQYGLELPDLLAGVKRRALGNAEAPEPAEIITAAREYRAQRCQAESRAEREAREDRQDAALEARNHAKLAAITSGFGKAIE
;
A
#
# COMPACT_ATOMS: atom_id res chain seq x y z
N MET A 1 5.19 -2.35 -1.70
CA MET A 1 4.58 -3.42 -0.88
C MET A 1 4.18 -2.77 0.42
N THR A 2 2.93 -2.93 0.85
CA THR A 2 2.42 -2.34 2.09
C THR A 2 3.01 -3.09 3.27
N THR A 3 3.56 -2.37 4.24
CA THR A 3 4.17 -2.94 5.43
C THR A 3 3.16 -3.05 6.58
N VAL A 4 3.51 -3.81 7.63
CA VAL A 4 2.71 -3.86 8.86
C VAL A 4 2.58 -2.46 9.49
N ALA A 5 3.64 -1.65 9.43
CA ALA A 5 3.61 -0.27 9.93
C ALA A 5 2.60 0.58 9.15
N ASP A 6 2.58 0.48 7.82
CA ASP A 6 1.59 1.18 6.99
C ASP A 6 0.15 0.76 7.36
N ALA A 7 -0.08 -0.54 7.58
CA ALA A 7 -1.40 -1.04 7.98
C ALA A 7 -1.81 -0.52 9.37
N LEU A 8 -0.88 -0.43 10.33
CA LEU A 8 -1.13 0.17 11.64
C LEU A 8 -1.51 1.66 11.55
N GLU A 9 -0.88 2.40 10.64
CA GLU A 9 -1.25 3.80 10.38
C GLU A 9 -2.66 3.91 9.81
N VAL A 10 -3.02 3.03 8.88
CA VAL A 10 -4.39 2.96 8.33
C VAL A 10 -5.41 2.65 9.44
N MET A 11 -5.13 1.65 10.29
CA MET A 11 -5.99 1.30 11.42
C MET A 11 -6.14 2.45 12.42
N THR A 12 -5.05 3.17 12.71
CA THR A 12 -5.07 4.35 13.59
C THR A 12 -5.97 5.44 13.04
N LEU A 13 -5.90 5.71 11.73
CA LEU A 13 -6.79 6.67 11.09
C LEU A 13 -8.26 6.21 11.15
N ILE A 14 -8.53 4.92 10.97
CA ILE A 14 -9.89 4.37 11.09
C ILE A 14 -10.44 4.59 12.50
N VAL A 15 -9.65 4.32 13.54
CA VAL A 15 -10.05 4.57 14.93
C VAL A 15 -10.34 6.05 15.16
N ALA A 16 -9.52 6.96 14.60
CA ALA A 16 -9.74 8.39 14.72
C ALA A 16 -11.02 8.86 14.01
N CYS A 17 -11.32 8.32 12.83
CA CYS A 17 -12.51 8.69 12.05
C CYS A 17 -13.79 7.99 12.52
N HIS A 18 -13.69 6.77 13.06
CA HIS A 18 -14.82 5.88 13.34
C HIS A 18 -14.77 5.34 14.78
N HIS A 19 -14.38 6.19 15.74
CA HIS A 19 -14.13 5.80 17.14
C HIS A 19 -15.26 5.00 17.83
N ARG A 20 -16.50 5.07 17.33
CA ARG A 20 -17.66 4.33 17.86
C ARG A 20 -17.71 2.87 17.40
N THR A 21 -17.19 2.57 16.22
CA THR A 21 -17.41 1.30 15.50
C THR A 21 -16.10 0.61 15.12
N ALA A 22 -14.98 1.33 15.13
CA ALA A 22 -13.67 0.75 14.86
C ALA A 22 -13.28 -0.28 15.94
N PRO A 23 -12.58 -1.37 15.56
CA PRO A 23 -11.98 -2.28 16.51
C PRO A 23 -11.04 -1.55 17.47
N ARG A 24 -11.08 -1.90 18.76
CA ARG A 24 -10.13 -1.38 19.74
C ARG A 24 -8.76 -2.03 19.51
N MET A 25 -7.71 -1.24 19.68
CA MET A 25 -6.32 -1.67 19.55
C MET A 25 -5.65 -1.76 20.93
N ASP A 26 -6.34 -2.36 21.90
CA ASP A 26 -5.89 -2.51 23.29
C ASP A 26 -5.00 -3.75 23.49
N ASP A 27 -5.29 -4.84 22.77
CA ASP A 27 -4.42 -6.00 22.68
C ASP A 27 -3.38 -5.83 21.57
N ARG A 28 -2.10 -5.77 21.97
CA ARG A 28 -0.97 -5.57 21.05
C ARG A 28 -0.79 -6.74 20.08
N GLU A 29 -0.94 -7.98 20.55
CA GLU A 29 -0.72 -9.17 19.72
C GLU A 29 -1.82 -9.29 18.67
N ALA A 30 -3.09 -9.13 19.08
CA ALA A 30 -4.22 -9.11 18.17
C ALA A 30 -4.08 -7.97 17.15
N THR A 31 -3.69 -6.77 17.60
CA THR A 31 -3.48 -5.62 16.71
C THR A 31 -2.42 -5.88 15.65
N ILE A 32 -1.27 -6.47 16.02
CA ILE A 32 -0.21 -6.79 15.08
C ILE A 32 -0.65 -7.88 14.10
N ALA A 33 -1.37 -8.91 14.58
CA ALA A 33 -1.90 -9.96 13.72
C ALA A 33 -2.88 -9.40 12.68
N THR A 34 -3.82 -8.54 13.10
CA THR A 34 -4.75 -7.86 12.20
C THR A 34 -4.01 -6.98 11.19
N ALA A 35 -3.06 -6.16 11.64
CA ALA A 35 -2.28 -5.30 10.75
C ALA A 35 -1.46 -6.09 9.73
N THR A 36 -0.96 -7.27 10.10
CA THR A 36 -0.24 -8.16 9.19
C THR A 36 -1.15 -8.66 8.08
N ILE A 37 -2.34 -9.16 8.43
CA ILE A 37 -3.34 -9.61 7.45
C ILE A 37 -3.74 -8.46 6.52
N TRP A 38 -3.95 -7.27 7.06
CA TRP A 38 -4.32 -6.09 6.27
C TRP A 38 -3.19 -5.69 5.31
N ALA A 39 -1.94 -5.68 5.76
CA ALA A 39 -0.78 -5.38 4.92
C ALA A 39 -0.65 -6.38 3.76
N GLU A 40 -0.92 -7.66 3.99
CA GLU A 40 -0.95 -8.69 2.94
C GLU A 40 -2.05 -8.40 1.92
N LEU A 41 -3.29 -8.12 2.38
CA LEU A 41 -4.41 -7.80 1.51
C LEU A 41 -4.13 -6.55 0.66
N PHE A 42 -3.62 -5.47 1.25
CA PHE A 42 -3.28 -4.24 0.53
C PHE A 42 -2.14 -4.46 -0.47
N SER A 43 -1.17 -5.29 -0.11
CA SER A 43 -0.03 -5.62 -0.98
C SER A 43 -0.46 -6.38 -2.24
N GLN A 44 -1.51 -7.21 -2.18
CA GLN A 44 -2.03 -7.90 -3.38
C GLN A 44 -2.48 -6.94 -4.49
N TYR A 45 -2.91 -5.73 -4.12
CA TYR A 45 -3.35 -4.70 -5.06
C TYR A 45 -2.27 -3.63 -5.34
N GLY A 46 -1.06 -3.81 -4.80
CA GLY A 46 0.03 -2.85 -4.93
C GLY A 46 -0.35 -1.47 -4.38
N LEU A 47 -1.19 -1.42 -3.35
CA LEU A 47 -1.63 -0.15 -2.75
C LEU A 47 -0.53 0.43 -1.86
N GLU A 48 -0.36 1.74 -1.92
CA GLU A 48 0.61 2.47 -1.10
C GLU A 48 -0.13 3.21 0.01
N LEU A 49 0.56 3.48 1.12
CA LEU A 49 0.00 4.16 2.28
C LEU A 49 -0.78 5.45 1.91
N PRO A 50 -0.29 6.35 1.03
CA PRO A 50 -1.04 7.55 0.65
C PRO A 50 -2.41 7.24 0.01
N ASP A 51 -2.49 6.21 -0.83
CA ASP A 51 -3.74 5.82 -1.48
C ASP A 51 -4.73 5.23 -0.46
N LEU A 52 -4.22 4.42 0.48
CA LEU A 52 -5.01 3.82 1.56
C LEU A 52 -5.60 4.89 2.49
N LEU A 53 -4.77 5.84 2.96
CA LEU A 53 -5.22 6.93 3.83
C LEU A 53 -6.25 7.83 3.13
N ALA A 54 -6.06 8.12 1.84
CA ALA A 54 -7.03 8.86 1.05
C ALA A 54 -8.36 8.09 0.90
N GLY A 55 -8.28 6.78 0.67
CA GLY A 55 -9.45 5.89 0.63
C GLY A 55 -10.26 5.92 1.93
N VAL A 56 -9.59 5.78 3.08
CA VAL A 56 -10.24 5.86 4.40
C VAL A 56 -10.93 7.21 4.60
N LYS A 57 -10.22 8.32 4.38
CA LYS A 57 -10.78 9.68 4.54
C LYS A 57 -12.00 9.90 3.65
N ARG A 58 -11.92 9.47 2.40
CA ARG A 58 -13.03 9.62 1.45
C ARG A 58 -14.27 8.85 1.90
N ARG A 59 -14.10 7.62 2.39
CA ARG A 59 -15.23 6.83 2.92
C ARG A 59 -15.82 7.46 4.19
N ALA A 60 -14.97 7.98 5.07
CA ALA A 60 -15.39 8.62 6.32
C ALA A 60 -16.29 9.86 6.12
N LEU A 61 -16.21 10.52 4.96
CA LEU A 61 -17.10 11.66 4.64
C LEU A 61 -18.57 11.25 4.44
N GLY A 62 -18.83 10.00 4.06
CA GLY A 62 -20.17 9.52 3.70
C GLY A 62 -20.69 8.34 4.51
N ASN A 63 -19.84 7.71 5.32
CA ASN A 63 -20.18 6.49 6.06
C ASN A 63 -19.76 6.62 7.53
N ALA A 64 -20.69 6.37 8.44
CA ALA A 64 -20.41 6.46 9.87
C ALA A 64 -19.68 5.21 10.43
N GLU A 65 -19.90 4.05 9.82
CA GLU A 65 -19.32 2.77 10.25
C GLU A 65 -17.85 2.66 9.85
N ALA A 66 -17.04 1.98 10.66
CA ALA A 66 -15.64 1.71 10.32
C ALA A 66 -15.55 0.83 9.06
N PRO A 67 -14.60 1.10 8.16
CA PRO A 67 -14.43 0.27 6.98
C PRO A 67 -13.74 -1.06 7.25
N GLU A 68 -14.16 -2.07 6.49
CA GLU A 68 -13.42 -3.30 6.29
C GLU A 68 -12.31 -3.15 5.22
N PRO A 69 -11.26 -3.99 5.21
CA PRO A 69 -10.15 -3.91 4.24
C PRO A 69 -10.58 -3.81 2.79
N ALA A 70 -11.59 -4.59 2.38
CA ALA A 70 -12.08 -4.63 1.02
C ALA A 70 -12.68 -3.28 0.55
N GLU A 71 -13.33 -2.56 1.47
CA GLU A 71 -13.89 -1.24 1.18
C GLU A 71 -12.77 -0.20 1.02
N ILE A 72 -11.73 -0.29 1.85
CA ILE A 72 -10.54 0.58 1.76
C ILE A 72 -9.83 0.34 0.43
N ILE A 73 -9.63 -0.93 0.05
CA ILE A 73 -9.02 -1.30 -1.23
C ILE A 73 -9.80 -0.68 -2.39
N THR A 74 -11.13 -0.79 -2.37
CA THR A 74 -11.99 -0.24 -3.41
C THR A 74 -11.84 1.29 -3.51
N ALA A 75 -12.00 1.99 -2.39
CA ALA A 75 -11.88 3.46 -2.33
C ALA A 75 -10.47 3.96 -2.70
N ALA A 76 -9.42 3.26 -2.27
CA ALA A 76 -8.03 3.60 -2.58
C ALA A 76 -7.73 3.42 -4.07
N ARG A 77 -8.23 2.36 -4.70
CA ARG A 77 -8.09 2.13 -6.15
C ARG A 77 -8.83 3.21 -6.96
N GLU A 78 -10.03 3.59 -6.54
CA GLU A 78 -10.77 4.69 -7.16
C GLU A 78 -10.01 6.01 -7.03
N TYR A 79 -9.49 6.32 -5.85
CA TYR A 79 -8.69 7.53 -5.63
C TYR A 79 -7.43 7.55 -6.50
N ARG A 80 -6.69 6.43 -6.56
CA ARG A 80 -5.52 6.29 -7.43
C ARG A 80 -5.90 6.49 -8.90
N ALA A 81 -7.01 5.92 -9.36
CA ALA A 81 -7.48 6.09 -10.73
C ALA A 81 -7.83 7.56 -11.03
N GLN A 82 -8.53 8.25 -10.12
CA GLN A 82 -8.83 9.68 -10.26
C GLN A 82 -7.56 10.53 -10.30
N ARG A 83 -6.58 10.23 -9.44
CA ARG A 83 -5.28 10.91 -9.44
C ARG A 83 -4.57 10.73 -10.78
N CYS A 84 -4.48 9.51 -11.30
CA CYS A 84 -3.88 9.25 -12.62
C CYS A 84 -4.61 9.93 -13.78
N GLN A 85 -5.94 10.13 -13.67
CA GLN A 85 -6.73 10.85 -14.67
C GLN A 85 -6.54 12.38 -14.58
N ALA A 86 -6.32 12.91 -13.38
CA ALA A 86 -6.07 14.32 -13.13
C ALA A 86 -4.59 14.72 -13.36
N GLU A 87 -3.67 13.75 -13.43
CA GLU A 87 -2.25 13.98 -13.71
C GLU A 87 -2.07 14.73 -15.03
N SER A 88 -1.37 15.86 -14.96
CA SER A 88 -0.84 16.57 -16.12
C SER A 88 0.21 15.71 -16.84
N ARG A 89 0.53 16.06 -18.09
CA ARG A 89 1.52 15.32 -18.89
C ARG A 89 2.88 15.23 -18.20
N ALA A 90 3.34 16.32 -17.58
CA ALA A 90 4.62 16.36 -16.87
C ALA A 90 4.65 15.44 -15.63
N GLU A 91 3.53 15.37 -14.89
CA GLU A 91 3.40 14.47 -13.74
C GLU A 91 3.35 13.01 -14.16
N ARG A 92 2.74 12.72 -15.32
CA ARG A 92 2.73 11.39 -15.92
C ARG A 92 4.13 10.94 -16.34
N GLU A 93 4.85 11.78 -17.09
CA GLU A 93 6.23 11.51 -17.53
C GLU A 93 7.13 11.25 -16.31
N ALA A 94 7.09 12.09 -15.28
CA ALA A 94 7.86 11.88 -14.05
C ALA A 94 7.48 10.60 -13.26
N ARG A 95 6.25 10.08 -13.43
CA ARG A 95 5.83 8.80 -12.86
C ARG A 95 6.35 7.63 -13.68
N GLU A 96 6.29 7.72 -15.00
CA GLU A 96 6.82 6.72 -15.93
C GLU A 96 8.34 6.60 -15.76
N ASP A 97 9.07 7.71 -15.71
CA ASP A 97 10.53 7.73 -15.46
C ASP A 97 10.91 7.01 -14.15
N ARG A 98 10.12 7.20 -13.08
CA ARG A 98 10.34 6.51 -11.80
C ARG A 98 10.07 5.00 -11.90
N GLN A 99 9.09 4.59 -12.70
CA GLN A 99 8.81 3.16 -12.91
C GLN A 99 9.91 2.50 -13.73
N ASP A 100 10.40 3.17 -14.78
CA ASP A 100 11.49 2.69 -15.62
C ASP A 100 12.79 2.55 -14.80
N ALA A 101 13.14 3.55 -14.00
CA ALA A 101 14.30 3.48 -13.11
C ALA A 101 14.19 2.31 -12.10
N ALA A 102 13.01 2.05 -11.55
CA ALA A 102 12.78 0.93 -10.65
C ALA A 102 12.88 -0.43 -11.36
N LEU A 103 12.40 -0.52 -12.61
CA LEU A 103 12.54 -1.70 -13.47
C LEU A 103 14.01 -1.99 -13.80
N GLU A 104 14.76 -0.97 -14.19
CA GLU A 104 16.20 -1.06 -14.45
C GLU A 104 16.96 -1.54 -13.22
N ALA A 105 16.70 -0.97 -12.05
CA ALA A 105 17.33 -1.40 -10.80
C ALA A 105 17.04 -2.88 -10.47
N ARG A 106 15.81 -3.35 -10.68
CA ARG A 106 15.45 -4.77 -10.51
C ARG A 106 16.14 -5.67 -11.53
N ASN A 107 16.25 -5.23 -12.78
CA ASN A 107 16.95 -5.98 -13.82
C ASN A 107 18.45 -6.08 -13.52
N HIS A 108 19.08 -4.98 -13.09
CA HIS A 108 20.47 -4.98 -12.65
C HIS A 108 20.71 -5.94 -11.47
N ALA A 109 19.84 -5.91 -10.45
CA ALA A 109 19.94 -6.82 -9.31
C ALA A 109 19.80 -8.31 -9.73
N LYS A 110 18.85 -8.62 -10.63
CA LYS A 110 18.68 -9.97 -11.18
C LYS A 110 19.89 -10.42 -11.99
N LEU A 111 20.43 -9.56 -12.84
CA LEU A 111 21.63 -9.85 -13.64
C LEU A 111 22.81 -10.12 -12.72
N ALA A 112 23.06 -9.27 -11.73
CA ALA A 112 24.14 -9.46 -10.76
C ALA A 112 24.02 -10.79 -10.00
N ALA A 113 22.80 -11.17 -9.58
CA ALA A 113 22.55 -12.45 -8.94
C ALA A 113 22.89 -13.64 -9.86
N ILE A 114 22.48 -13.57 -11.14
CA ILE A 114 22.80 -14.61 -12.14
C ILE A 114 24.33 -14.70 -12.34
N THR A 115 25.01 -13.57 -12.55
CA THR A 115 26.47 -13.57 -12.78
C THR A 115 27.24 -14.08 -11.56
N SER A 116 26.79 -13.76 -10.35
CA SER A 116 27.39 -14.27 -9.10
C SER A 116 27.20 -15.78 -8.91
N GLY A 117 26.12 -16.36 -9.44
CA GLY A 117 25.85 -17.80 -9.40
C GLY A 117 26.74 -18.61 -10.34
N PHE A 118 27.06 -18.08 -11.53
CA PHE A 118 27.95 -18.73 -12.49
C PHE A 118 29.42 -18.77 -12.03
N GLY A 119 29.86 -17.79 -11.22
CA GLY A 119 31.23 -17.76 -10.70
C GLY A 119 31.56 -18.79 -9.62
N LYS A 120 30.55 -19.44 -9.00
CA LYS A 120 30.75 -20.45 -7.95
C LYS A 120 30.82 -21.89 -8.46
N ALA A 121 30.58 -22.14 -9.74
CA ALA A 121 30.53 -23.48 -10.32
C ALA A 121 31.83 -23.89 -11.06
N ILE A 122 32.89 -23.10 -10.95
CA ILE A 122 34.22 -23.39 -11.54
C ILE A 122 35.25 -23.43 -10.40
N GLU A 123 35.21 -24.49 -9.58
CA GLU A 123 36.32 -24.97 -8.74
C GLU A 123 36.32 -26.50 -8.71
#